data_AF-A0A9P0KN16-F1
#
_entry.id   AF-A0A9P0KN16-F1
#
_cell.length_a   1.000
_cell.length_b   1.000
_cell.length_c   1.000
_cell.angle_alpha   90.00
_cell.angle_beta   90.00
_cell.angle_gamma   90.00
#
_symmetry.space_group_name_H-M   'P 1'
#
loop_
_entity.id
_entity.type
_entity.pdbx_description
1 polymer ?
#
loop_
_entity_poly.entity_id
_entity_poly.type
_entity_poly.pdbx_seq_one_letter_code
_entity_poly.pdbx_strand_id
1 'polypeptide(L)'
;MATQPADSAASAAAVTSHWYHDWHEPTDLVHDHRNFRVPSTHLHGHYNASVSPQTFSDYRYKVSHKRPVYRKPDAFLTYLLSLSVVRPPVPYTNHHVPVRHQIAHHIPVVSHHFPVLPQKDHHNVNGLYQHQLDHHFPGSNHLDNHQPVTHPPNKEIYPGHQIIHHEEISHQVPVHDEVVGHHMPYQIKQPIQHHRVPEPEPLERTGPFKIWYYWNQIDFAYLSPEDREKAILYGDFIPENNLPLGLEVWKDRLFVTMPKWKTGVPASLTVIPKVPREPSPKLVPYPSWRWHQTGTCDAIISVFRIQADSCNRLWVLDSGQITVTTDPNQICPPKLLIFDLLTDQLLTRYDLPPDQVKKDGLFSNLMVDIRENDCINVHAYLTDVWRFGLVVFSLEKMRSWLITDHLFFPEPLAAAYKVHHLEFEWTDGLFALALSPTDKYTQDRILYFHPMSSFREFRVPTSVVCNETGWAMTKHAFEVMGQSRGKNGHVSAHWMDKKGILFYNMVTRDSIGCWDSGKPYKRDNLGVVAQSSETLVFPNDIKIDQEERQSVWVLSNKLPFYLYETLDKDKVNFRIMSAYTDEAIEGTICDPKRSSFDTYVEYGGEEDCY
;
A
#
# COMPACT_ATOMS: atom_id res chain seq x y z
N MET A 1 10.18 77.69 18.43
CA MET A 1 11.29 77.11 17.64
C MET A 1 11.84 75.95 18.44
N ALA A 2 12.22 74.79 17.89
CA ALA A 2 12.02 74.14 16.58
C ALA A 2 12.65 72.73 16.71
N THR A 3 12.25 71.63 16.07
CA THR A 3 11.11 71.26 15.18
C THR A 3 11.02 69.72 15.18
N GLN A 4 9.89 69.13 14.75
CA GLN A 4 9.85 67.68 14.40
C GLN A 4 10.69 67.40 13.13
N PRO A 5 11.13 66.15 12.94
CA PRO A 5 10.45 65.24 12.01
C PRO A 5 9.88 64.02 12.77
N ALA A 6 8.67 63.49 12.52
CA ALA A 6 7.96 63.12 11.28
C ALA A 6 8.12 61.63 10.96
N ASP A 7 6.98 60.94 10.81
CA ASP A 7 6.89 59.48 10.68
C ASP A 7 7.36 58.93 9.33
N SER A 8 7.91 57.71 9.36
CA SER A 8 7.80 56.78 8.24
C SER A 8 7.73 55.34 8.77
N ALA A 9 6.55 54.95 9.25
CA ALA A 9 6.24 53.55 9.55
C ALA A 9 6.12 52.76 8.23
N ALA A 10 7.26 52.38 7.67
CA ALA A 10 7.31 51.51 6.50
C ALA A 10 6.85 50.10 6.91
N SER A 11 5.57 49.80 6.68
CA SER A 11 5.06 48.44 6.81
C SER A 11 5.77 47.55 5.79
N ALA A 12 6.68 46.72 6.29
CA ALA A 12 7.19 45.58 5.54
C ALA A 12 6.05 44.56 5.39
N ALA A 13 5.11 44.85 4.47
CA ALA A 13 4.12 43.90 4.02
C ALA A 13 4.87 42.74 3.38
N ALA A 14 5.07 41.67 4.15
CA ALA A 14 5.64 40.44 3.65
C ALA A 14 4.70 39.89 2.58
N VAL A 15 5.03 40.12 1.30
CA VAL A 15 4.37 39.50 0.16
C VAL A 15 4.77 38.03 0.18
N THR A 16 4.08 37.26 1.02
CA THR A 16 4.13 35.80 0.98
C THR A 16 3.54 35.36 -0.34
N SER A 17 4.38 35.16 -1.36
CA SER A 17 4.01 34.41 -2.56
C SER A 17 3.53 33.05 -2.07
N HIS A 18 2.20 32.92 -2.06
CA HIS A 18 1.53 31.67 -1.76
C HIS A 18 1.77 30.79 -2.97
N TRP A 19 2.79 29.95 -2.88
CA TRP A 19 3.29 29.15 -3.99
C TRP A 19 2.20 28.32 -4.68
N TYR A 20 1.10 28.00 -3.98
CA TYR A 20 -0.06 27.27 -4.50
C TYR A 20 -0.98 28.10 -5.42
N HIS A 21 -0.80 29.42 -5.50
CA HIS A 21 -1.38 30.27 -6.56
C HIS A 21 -0.45 30.39 -7.78
N ASP A 22 0.86 30.17 -7.60
CA ASP A 22 1.90 30.26 -8.65
C ASP A 22 2.30 28.88 -9.24
N TRP A 23 1.84 27.79 -8.63
CA TRP A 23 2.09 26.40 -9.05
C TRP A 23 0.84 25.90 -9.78
N HIS A 24 1.03 25.18 -10.89
CA HIS A 24 -0.05 24.88 -11.85
C HIS A 24 -1.32 24.37 -11.17
N GLU A 25 -2.41 25.13 -11.33
CA GLU A 25 -3.73 24.74 -10.86
C GLU A 25 -4.10 23.35 -11.43
N PRO A 26 -4.33 22.33 -10.60
CA PRO A 26 -5.06 21.15 -11.06
C PRO A 26 -6.45 21.63 -11.51
N THR A 27 -6.93 21.13 -12.65
CA THR A 27 -7.92 21.87 -13.46
C THR A 27 -9.22 22.20 -12.73
N ASP A 28 -9.77 23.39 -13.03
CA ASP A 28 -11.03 23.97 -12.56
C ASP A 28 -10.99 24.80 -11.25
N LEU A 29 -10.29 25.95 -11.28
CA LEU A 29 -10.73 27.17 -10.55
C LEU A 29 -11.58 28.12 -11.42
N VAL A 30 -12.00 27.70 -12.62
CA VAL A 30 -12.88 28.47 -13.50
C VAL A 30 -14.36 28.21 -13.18
N HIS A 31 -15.14 29.27 -12.97
CA HIS A 31 -16.60 29.18 -12.81
C HIS A 31 -17.32 28.87 -14.13
N ASP A 32 -17.49 27.58 -14.50
CA ASP A 32 -18.39 27.19 -15.60
C ASP A 32 -19.65 26.47 -15.08
N HIS A 33 -20.77 27.20 -15.05
CA HIS A 33 -22.09 26.67 -14.69
C HIS A 33 -22.70 25.84 -15.84
N ARG A 34 -22.12 24.68 -16.15
CA ARG A 34 -22.66 23.74 -17.16
C ARG A 34 -23.11 22.43 -16.54
N ASN A 35 -24.42 22.25 -16.51
CA ASN A 35 -25.04 20.97 -16.18
C ASN A 35 -24.69 19.94 -17.27
N PHE A 36 -24.07 18.82 -16.86
CA PHE A 36 -23.85 17.69 -17.75
C PHE A 36 -25.19 17.18 -18.30
N ARG A 37 -25.34 17.15 -19.62
CA ARG A 37 -26.46 16.48 -20.29
C ARG A 37 -26.08 15.04 -20.58
N VAL A 38 -26.72 14.10 -19.89
CA VAL A 38 -26.62 12.67 -20.19
C VAL A 38 -27.27 12.40 -21.56
N PRO A 39 -26.63 11.65 -22.48
CA PRO A 39 -27.28 11.20 -23.72
C PRO A 39 -28.40 10.20 -23.40
N SER A 40 -29.65 10.55 -23.71
CA SER A 40 -30.81 9.71 -23.42
C SER A 40 -31.01 8.62 -24.48
N THR A 41 -30.61 7.38 -24.19
CA THR A 41 -31.02 6.20 -24.98
C THR A 41 -32.47 5.84 -24.65
N HIS A 42 -33.33 5.81 -25.66
CA HIS A 42 -34.76 5.50 -25.50
C HIS A 42 -35.01 4.05 -25.06
N LEU A 43 -35.86 3.88 -24.05
CA LEU A 43 -36.74 2.72 -23.90
C LEU A 43 -38.07 3.18 -23.29
N HIS A 44 -39.17 3.03 -24.02
CA HIS A 44 -40.50 3.41 -23.53
C HIS A 44 -41.14 2.27 -22.72
N GLY A 45 -41.54 2.58 -21.49
CA GLY A 45 -42.44 1.77 -20.68
C GLY A 45 -43.44 2.68 -19.98
N HIS A 46 -44.70 2.70 -20.42
CA HIS A 46 -45.75 3.49 -19.78
C HIS A 46 -46.21 2.84 -18.47
N TYR A 47 -46.28 3.62 -17.40
CA TYR A 47 -47.42 3.58 -16.46
C TYR A 47 -47.57 4.93 -15.75
N ASN A 48 -48.78 5.48 -15.76
CA ASN A 48 -49.13 6.73 -15.06
C ASN A 48 -49.75 6.41 -13.68
N ALA A 49 -49.25 7.04 -12.63
CA ALA A 49 -50.02 7.31 -11.40
C ALA A 49 -49.41 8.53 -10.67
N SER A 50 -50.21 9.57 -10.43
CA SER A 50 -49.79 10.80 -9.75
C SER A 50 -50.44 10.91 -8.37
N VAL A 51 -49.62 11.16 -7.35
CA VAL A 51 -50.06 11.55 -5.99
C VAL A 51 -49.07 12.59 -5.44
N SER A 52 -49.56 13.67 -4.83
CA SER A 52 -48.73 14.69 -4.20
C SER A 52 -48.48 14.39 -2.71
N PRO A 53 -47.37 14.88 -2.11
CA PRO A 53 -47.05 14.61 -0.72
C PRO A 53 -47.94 15.41 0.24
N GLN A 54 -48.30 14.79 1.38
CA GLN A 54 -48.80 15.49 2.56
C GLN A 54 -47.71 15.56 3.64
N THR A 55 -47.70 16.67 4.37
CA THR A 55 -46.82 16.95 5.50
C THR A 55 -47.21 16.13 6.73
N PHE A 56 -46.24 15.79 7.59
CA PHE A 56 -46.42 15.80 9.05
C PHE A 56 -45.09 16.04 9.77
N SER A 57 -45.14 16.24 11.09
CA SER A 57 -44.22 17.15 11.81
C SER A 57 -43.48 16.55 13.01
N ASP A 58 -42.24 17.06 13.19
CA ASP A 58 -41.59 17.45 14.45
C ASP A 58 -41.87 16.62 15.73
N TYR A 59 -40.84 15.91 16.21
CA TYR A 59 -40.74 15.50 17.63
C TYR A 59 -39.30 15.59 18.13
N ARG A 60 -39.07 16.49 19.10
CA ARG A 60 -37.81 16.63 19.84
C ARG A 60 -37.71 15.59 20.96
N TYR A 61 -36.50 15.12 21.28
CA TYR A 61 -36.21 14.43 22.54
C TYR A 61 -35.07 15.10 23.31
N LYS A 62 -35.15 15.04 24.65
CA LYS A 62 -34.19 15.66 25.57
C LYS A 62 -33.10 14.66 26.01
N VAL A 63 -31.88 15.17 26.17
CA VAL A 63 -30.76 14.45 26.81
C VAL A 63 -31.02 14.25 28.30
N SER A 64 -30.55 13.13 28.85
CA SER A 64 -30.56 12.82 30.29
C SER A 64 -29.27 12.08 30.66
N HIS A 65 -28.52 12.58 31.65
CA HIS A 65 -27.30 11.92 32.14
C HIS A 65 -27.58 11.02 33.34
N LYS A 66 -27.17 9.74 33.28
CA LYS A 66 -26.87 8.91 34.47
C LYS A 66 -25.64 8.02 34.24
N ARG A 67 -24.92 7.75 35.33
CA ARG A 67 -23.71 6.90 35.38
C ARG A 67 -24.06 5.40 35.32
N PRO A 68 -23.16 4.52 34.86
CA PRO A 68 -23.43 3.09 34.68
C PRO A 68 -23.54 2.32 36.01
N VAL A 69 -24.23 1.18 35.96
CA VAL A 69 -24.29 0.16 37.02
C VAL A 69 -23.90 -1.19 36.40
N TYR A 70 -22.99 -1.91 37.06
CA TYR A 70 -22.49 -3.22 36.58
C TYR A 70 -23.58 -4.30 36.60
N ARG A 71 -23.76 -5.01 35.48
CA ARG A 71 -24.32 -6.38 35.40
C ARG A 71 -23.64 -7.20 34.30
N LYS A 72 -23.61 -8.52 34.50
CA LYS A 72 -23.09 -9.59 33.63
C LYS A 72 -23.98 -10.84 33.85
N PRO A 73 -24.06 -11.82 32.93
CA PRO A 73 -24.30 -11.64 31.50
C PRO A 73 -25.20 -12.76 30.90
N ASP A 74 -26.47 -12.50 30.58
CA ASP A 74 -27.39 -13.50 29.99
C ASP A 74 -27.15 -13.74 28.46
N ALA A 75 -25.88 -13.78 28.04
CA ALA A 75 -25.47 -13.95 26.64
C ALA A 75 -25.03 -15.38 26.27
N PHE A 76 -24.79 -16.25 27.26
CA PHE A 76 -24.18 -17.57 27.03
C PHE A 76 -25.18 -18.63 26.51
N LEU A 77 -26.47 -18.48 26.82
CA LEU A 77 -27.50 -19.44 26.42
C LEU A 77 -27.87 -19.33 24.94
N THR A 78 -27.87 -18.11 24.39
CA THR A 78 -28.22 -17.81 23.00
C THR A 78 -27.18 -18.35 22.01
N TYR A 79 -25.90 -18.37 22.41
CA TYR A 79 -24.79 -18.88 21.61
C TYR A 79 -24.81 -20.42 21.44
N LEU A 80 -25.32 -21.15 22.44
CA LEU A 80 -25.43 -22.60 22.38
C LEU A 80 -26.57 -23.06 21.45
N LEU A 81 -27.60 -22.24 21.24
CA LEU A 81 -28.77 -22.58 20.40
C LEU A 81 -28.52 -22.39 18.90
N SER A 82 -27.49 -21.64 18.48
CA SER A 82 -27.16 -21.48 17.05
C SER A 82 -26.38 -22.67 16.44
N LEU A 83 -25.79 -23.54 17.27
CA LEU A 83 -24.88 -24.60 16.81
C LEU A 83 -25.58 -25.86 16.26
N SER A 84 -26.92 -25.88 16.20
CA SER A 84 -27.71 -26.89 15.46
C SER A 84 -27.48 -28.36 15.85
N VAL A 85 -27.02 -28.63 17.08
CA VAL A 85 -26.99 -29.96 17.69
C VAL A 85 -28.29 -30.15 18.50
N VAL A 86 -28.97 -31.28 18.30
CA VAL A 86 -30.33 -31.62 18.79
C VAL A 86 -31.48 -30.94 18.03
N ARG A 87 -32.41 -31.75 17.51
CA ARG A 87 -33.72 -31.32 16.99
C ARG A 87 -34.77 -31.32 18.12
N PRO A 88 -35.70 -30.35 18.18
CA PRO A 88 -36.84 -30.43 19.08
C PRO A 88 -37.82 -31.54 18.65
N PRO A 89 -38.51 -32.22 19.59
CA PRO A 89 -39.46 -33.28 19.27
C PRO A 89 -40.82 -32.73 18.79
N VAL A 90 -41.44 -33.45 17.86
CA VAL A 90 -42.83 -33.20 17.43
C VAL A 90 -43.80 -33.75 18.50
N PRO A 91 -44.86 -33.02 18.90
CA PRO A 91 -45.87 -33.56 19.79
C PRO A 91 -46.77 -34.56 19.06
N TYR A 92 -46.83 -35.80 19.56
CA TYR A 92 -47.84 -36.79 19.18
C TYR A 92 -48.58 -37.30 20.41
N THR A 93 -49.86 -37.64 20.22
CA THR A 93 -50.81 -37.97 21.27
C THR A 93 -50.67 -39.41 21.79
N ASN A 94 -51.20 -39.64 23.00
CA ASN A 94 -51.13 -40.89 23.75
C ASN A 94 -51.48 -42.16 22.94
N HIS A 95 -50.78 -43.28 23.24
CA HIS A 95 -51.41 -44.47 23.83
C HIS A 95 -50.37 -45.50 24.37
N HIS A 96 -50.64 -46.04 25.57
CA HIS A 96 -50.15 -47.32 26.17
C HIS A 96 -48.64 -47.69 26.24
N VAL A 97 -47.95 -47.16 27.28
CA VAL A 97 -47.41 -47.90 28.46
C VAL A 97 -47.53 -49.46 28.41
N PRO A 98 -46.49 -50.31 28.73
CA PRO A 98 -45.74 -50.24 30.02
C PRO A 98 -44.25 -50.76 30.12
N VAL A 99 -43.60 -50.46 31.27
CA VAL A 99 -42.34 -51.00 31.90
C VAL A 99 -41.02 -51.03 31.06
N ARG A 100 -39.79 -51.03 31.64
CA ARG A 100 -39.27 -51.27 33.02
C ARG A 100 -37.99 -50.40 33.24
N HIS A 101 -37.89 -49.60 34.32
CA HIS A 101 -36.89 -49.71 35.44
C HIS A 101 -35.43 -50.10 35.06
N GLN A 102 -34.35 -49.51 35.61
CA GLN A 102 -34.18 -48.59 36.76
C GLN A 102 -32.83 -47.84 36.71
N ILE A 103 -32.80 -46.62 37.28
CA ILE A 103 -31.84 -46.07 38.29
C ILE A 103 -30.48 -46.82 38.44
N ALA A 104 -29.25 -46.32 38.21
CA ALA A 104 -28.55 -45.02 38.41
C ALA A 104 -27.63 -44.98 39.67
N HIS A 105 -26.59 -44.10 39.66
CA HIS A 105 -25.66 -43.73 40.77
C HIS A 105 -24.55 -44.77 41.15
N HIS A 106 -23.32 -44.47 41.63
CA HIS A 106 -22.53 -43.19 41.75
C HIS A 106 -21.04 -43.37 42.23
N ILE A 107 -20.15 -42.42 41.88
CA ILE A 107 -18.83 -42.01 42.50
C ILE A 107 -17.63 -43.04 42.52
N PRO A 108 -16.36 -42.71 42.94
CA PRO A 108 -15.12 -43.19 42.26
C PRO A 108 -14.03 -43.79 43.21
N VAL A 109 -12.75 -43.87 42.78
CA VAL A 109 -11.52 -43.82 43.63
C VAL A 109 -10.25 -43.62 42.75
N VAL A 110 -9.05 -43.41 43.35
CA VAL A 110 -7.82 -42.84 42.72
C VAL A 110 -6.55 -43.69 42.97
N SER A 111 -5.58 -43.68 42.02
CA SER A 111 -4.15 -44.14 42.12
C SER A 111 -3.90 -45.67 42.32
N HIS A 112 -2.83 -46.32 41.81
CA HIS A 112 -1.38 -45.99 41.82
C HIS A 112 -0.53 -46.73 40.73
N HIS A 113 0.63 -46.13 40.36
CA HIS A 113 1.93 -46.72 39.93
C HIS A 113 2.14 -47.51 38.61
N PHE A 114 3.42 -47.50 38.17
CA PHE A 114 4.01 -48.10 36.96
C PHE A 114 4.47 -49.56 37.16
N PRO A 115 4.83 -50.30 36.08
CA PRO A 115 6.25 -50.37 35.69
C PRO A 115 6.53 -50.20 34.17
N VAL A 116 7.81 -50.08 33.82
CA VAL A 116 8.38 -49.96 32.45
C VAL A 116 9.34 -51.13 32.19
N LEU A 117 9.55 -51.55 30.93
CA LEU A 117 10.75 -52.18 30.32
C LEU A 117 10.36 -53.02 29.05
N PRO A 118 11.30 -53.43 28.16
CA PRO A 118 12.71 -53.03 28.01
C PRO A 118 13.10 -52.53 26.59
N GLN A 119 14.22 -51.80 26.52
CA GLN A 119 15.02 -51.61 25.29
C GLN A 119 16.07 -52.74 25.17
N LYS A 120 16.72 -52.87 24.00
CA LYS A 120 17.92 -53.70 23.81
C LYS A 120 18.90 -53.06 22.84
N ASP A 121 20.16 -52.96 23.24
CA ASP A 121 21.29 -52.53 22.42
C ASP A 121 21.83 -53.66 21.53
N HIS A 122 22.55 -53.29 20.45
CA HIS A 122 23.96 -53.70 20.34
C HIS A 122 24.76 -52.98 19.22
N HIS A 123 25.87 -52.39 19.68
CA HIS A 123 27.21 -52.23 19.09
C HIS A 123 27.47 -51.87 17.61
N ASN A 124 28.47 -50.99 17.51
CA ASN A 124 29.16 -50.44 16.35
C ASN A 124 30.26 -51.40 15.82
N VAL A 125 30.48 -51.44 14.50
CA VAL A 125 31.64 -52.11 13.86
C VAL A 125 32.12 -51.28 12.66
N ASN A 126 33.42 -50.98 12.60
CA ASN A 126 34.05 -50.30 11.45
C ASN A 126 34.29 -51.26 10.27
N GLY A 127 34.14 -50.77 9.05
CA GLY A 127 34.46 -51.51 7.83
C GLY A 127 34.76 -50.62 6.62
N LEU A 128 36.04 -50.36 6.36
CA LEU A 128 36.50 -49.87 5.05
C LEU A 128 36.36 -51.00 4.01
N TYR A 129 35.87 -50.70 2.81
CA TYR A 129 36.49 -51.18 1.57
C TYR A 129 36.03 -50.35 0.37
N GLN A 130 36.90 -50.25 -0.63
CA GLN A 130 36.78 -49.41 -1.82
C GLN A 130 37.13 -50.27 -3.03
N HIS A 131 36.27 -50.36 -4.05
CA HIS A 131 36.65 -50.89 -5.36
C HIS A 131 35.73 -50.44 -6.49
N GLN A 132 36.32 -50.18 -7.66
CA GLN A 132 35.65 -50.03 -8.95
C GLN A 132 35.60 -51.40 -9.65
N LEU A 133 34.63 -51.61 -10.56
CA LEU A 133 34.86 -51.72 -12.02
C LEU A 133 33.57 -52.04 -12.82
N ASP A 134 33.65 -51.84 -14.14
CA ASP A 134 32.55 -51.90 -15.12
C ASP A 134 32.13 -53.31 -15.57
N HIS A 135 30.92 -53.42 -16.15
CA HIS A 135 30.62 -54.04 -17.47
C HIS A 135 29.12 -53.83 -17.78
N HIS A 136 28.73 -53.01 -18.76
CA HIS A 136 28.60 -53.27 -20.23
C HIS A 136 27.40 -54.14 -20.70
N PHE A 137 26.61 -53.50 -21.57
CA PHE A 137 25.60 -53.92 -22.58
C PHE A 137 25.86 -55.25 -23.35
N PRO A 138 24.91 -55.83 -24.15
CA PRO A 138 23.80 -55.21 -24.92
C PRO A 138 22.45 -56.00 -24.85
N GLY A 139 21.40 -55.82 -25.69
CA GLY A 139 21.08 -54.98 -26.88
C GLY A 139 19.56 -55.11 -27.21
N SER A 140 18.85 -54.22 -27.91
CA SER A 140 18.97 -53.72 -29.30
C SER A 140 18.04 -54.43 -30.32
N ASN A 141 17.15 -53.66 -30.98
CA ASN A 141 16.67 -53.73 -32.39
C ASN A 141 15.57 -52.65 -32.59
N HIS A 142 15.63 -51.69 -33.55
CA HIS A 142 15.60 -51.75 -35.04
C HIS A 142 14.21 -52.15 -35.61
N LEU A 143 13.66 -51.58 -36.70
CA LEU A 143 14.09 -50.64 -37.78
C LEU A 143 13.06 -49.49 -37.94
N ASP A 144 13.25 -48.28 -38.51
CA ASP A 144 14.03 -47.69 -39.65
C ASP A 144 13.27 -47.54 -41.01
N ASN A 145 13.52 -46.39 -41.67
CA ASN A 145 13.16 -45.92 -43.06
C ASN A 145 11.78 -45.24 -43.28
N HIS A 146 11.68 -44.05 -43.91
CA HIS A 146 12.24 -43.67 -45.22
C HIS A 146 12.65 -42.17 -45.38
N GLN A 147 13.10 -41.78 -46.59
CA GLN A 147 13.82 -40.53 -46.94
C GLN A 147 13.07 -39.62 -47.98
N PRO A 148 13.60 -38.46 -48.46
CA PRO A 148 12.80 -37.26 -48.75
C PRO A 148 12.45 -36.98 -50.24
N VAL A 149 11.71 -35.88 -50.46
CA VAL A 149 11.38 -35.28 -51.78
C VAL A 149 11.72 -33.78 -51.78
N THR A 150 11.96 -33.18 -52.96
CA THR A 150 12.75 -31.95 -53.15
C THR A 150 12.02 -30.75 -53.79
N HIS A 151 12.22 -29.55 -53.22
CA HIS A 151 12.28 -28.22 -53.89
C HIS A 151 11.02 -27.69 -54.65
N PRO A 152 10.95 -26.38 -55.03
CA PRO A 152 11.93 -25.29 -54.85
C PRO A 152 11.43 -24.07 -54.02
N PRO A 153 12.34 -23.17 -53.58
CA PRO A 153 11.99 -21.86 -53.01
C PRO A 153 11.84 -20.77 -54.08
N ASN A 154 11.21 -19.65 -53.72
CA ASN A 154 11.24 -18.42 -54.52
C ASN A 154 12.01 -17.30 -53.79
N LYS A 155 12.57 -16.34 -54.53
CA LYS A 155 13.60 -15.39 -54.05
C LYS A 155 13.04 -14.02 -53.68
N GLU A 156 13.70 -13.33 -52.75
CA GLU A 156 14.21 -11.97 -53.04
C GLU A 156 15.52 -11.66 -52.29
N ILE A 157 16.32 -10.73 -52.85
CA ILE A 157 17.80 -10.64 -52.81
C ILE A 157 18.14 -9.17 -53.20
N TYR A 158 19.07 -8.38 -52.65
CA TYR A 158 20.28 -8.48 -51.77
C TYR A 158 20.60 -7.05 -51.21
N PRO A 159 21.75 -6.73 -50.56
CA PRO A 159 22.74 -7.52 -49.78
C PRO A 159 23.08 -6.86 -48.40
N GLY A 160 24.06 -7.42 -47.66
CA GLY A 160 24.75 -6.70 -46.57
C GLY A 160 25.96 -5.87 -47.06
N HIS A 161 26.64 -5.15 -46.16
CA HIS A 161 27.93 -4.48 -46.41
C HIS A 161 28.91 -4.67 -45.25
N GLN A 162 30.21 -4.70 -45.55
CA GLN A 162 31.30 -4.92 -44.60
C GLN A 162 31.89 -3.61 -44.08
N ILE A 163 32.55 -3.68 -42.92
CA ILE A 163 33.33 -2.59 -42.33
C ILE A 163 34.67 -2.47 -43.06
N ILE A 164 34.99 -1.28 -43.58
CA ILE A 164 36.32 -0.92 -44.12
C ILE A 164 36.66 0.50 -43.64
N HIS A 165 37.90 0.72 -43.21
CA HIS A 165 38.44 2.04 -42.83
C HIS A 165 38.69 2.93 -44.06
N HIS A 166 38.63 4.25 -43.88
CA HIS A 166 39.41 5.17 -44.72
C HIS A 166 40.00 6.31 -43.88
N GLU A 167 41.25 6.65 -44.19
CA GLU A 167 42.00 7.79 -43.64
C GLU A 167 41.82 9.03 -44.53
N GLU A 168 41.90 10.23 -43.95
CA GLU A 168 42.00 11.49 -44.71
C GLU A 168 43.46 11.94 -44.80
N ILE A 169 43.93 12.29 -46.01
CA ILE A 169 45.25 12.90 -46.23
C ILE A 169 45.13 14.10 -47.19
N SER A 170 44.98 15.29 -46.58
CA SER A 170 45.85 16.48 -46.70
C SER A 170 46.35 17.03 -48.06
N HIS A 171 46.62 18.35 -48.06
CA HIS A 171 47.47 19.16 -48.97
C HIS A 171 46.82 19.71 -50.29
N GLN A 172 47.12 20.96 -50.77
CA GLN A 172 48.13 21.97 -50.34
C GLN A 172 47.91 23.41 -50.91
N VAL A 173 48.43 24.45 -50.22
CA VAL A 173 49.12 25.71 -50.74
C VAL A 173 48.31 26.82 -51.49
N PRO A 174 48.69 28.14 -51.47
CA PRO A 174 49.43 29.01 -50.50
C PRO A 174 48.71 30.38 -50.16
N VAL A 175 48.83 31.02 -48.97
CA VAL A 175 49.85 31.98 -48.37
C VAL A 175 49.80 33.48 -48.83
N HIS A 176 50.05 34.40 -47.87
CA HIS A 176 50.16 35.90 -47.91
C HIS A 176 48.84 36.71 -47.98
N ASP A 177 48.61 37.84 -47.29
CA ASP A 177 49.18 38.54 -46.09
C ASP A 177 48.12 39.62 -45.67
N GLU A 178 48.13 40.34 -44.53
CA GLU A 178 49.01 40.50 -43.34
C GLU A 178 48.06 40.53 -42.07
N VAL A 179 48.24 41.09 -40.85
CA VAL A 179 49.17 42.00 -40.14
C VAL A 179 49.35 41.46 -38.69
N VAL A 180 50.46 41.78 -38.00
CA VAL A 180 50.74 41.30 -36.62
C VAL A 180 50.05 42.12 -35.50
N GLY A 181 49.46 41.43 -34.53
CA GLY A 181 49.05 41.94 -33.21
C GLY A 181 49.50 41.01 -32.07
N HIS A 182 49.73 41.53 -30.86
CA HIS A 182 50.41 40.81 -29.77
C HIS A 182 49.61 39.66 -29.12
N HIS A 183 50.34 38.67 -28.58
CA HIS A 183 49.78 37.55 -27.82
C HIS A 183 49.04 37.96 -26.54
N MET A 184 47.89 37.34 -26.33
CA MET A 184 47.30 37.02 -25.02
C MET A 184 46.93 35.52 -25.02
N PRO A 185 46.89 34.84 -23.85
CA PRO A 185 46.82 33.38 -23.81
C PRO A 185 45.45 32.82 -24.24
N TYR A 186 45.47 31.61 -24.81
CA TYR A 186 44.27 30.84 -25.15
C TYR A 186 43.38 30.64 -23.90
N GLN A 187 42.21 31.27 -23.88
CA GLN A 187 41.14 30.86 -22.97
C GLN A 187 40.58 29.52 -23.43
N ILE A 188 40.84 28.48 -22.64
CA ILE A 188 40.08 27.23 -22.69
C ILE A 188 38.62 27.60 -22.42
N LYS A 189 37.72 27.35 -23.38
CA LYS A 189 36.28 27.43 -23.14
C LYS A 189 35.95 26.39 -22.08
N GLN A 190 35.66 26.85 -20.86
CA GLN A 190 35.20 25.97 -19.79
C GLN A 190 33.90 25.27 -20.23
N PRO A 191 33.61 24.04 -19.76
CA PRO A 191 32.29 23.45 -19.93
C PRO A 191 31.23 24.43 -19.45
N ILE A 192 30.10 24.52 -20.14
CA ILE A 192 28.95 25.26 -19.60
C ILE A 192 28.51 24.52 -18.35
N GLN A 193 28.94 25.04 -17.20
CA GLN A 193 28.59 24.50 -15.91
C GLN A 193 27.11 24.77 -15.71
N HIS A 194 26.27 23.78 -16.05
CA HIS A 194 24.87 23.78 -15.64
C HIS A 194 24.86 24.02 -14.14
N HIS A 195 24.44 25.22 -13.75
CA HIS A 195 24.31 25.58 -12.35
C HIS A 195 23.16 24.74 -11.82
N ARG A 196 23.52 23.58 -11.24
CA ARG A 196 22.62 22.77 -10.44
C ARG A 196 22.13 23.72 -9.35
N VAL A 197 20.88 24.17 -9.45
CA VAL A 197 20.20 24.84 -8.35
C VAL A 197 20.40 23.91 -7.16
N PRO A 198 20.98 24.39 -6.04
CA PRO A 198 21.20 23.52 -4.89
C PRO A 198 19.86 22.87 -4.51
N GLU A 199 19.84 21.54 -4.37
CA GLU A 199 18.71 20.91 -3.70
C GLU A 199 18.54 21.59 -2.34
N PRO A 200 17.32 21.94 -1.91
CA PRO A 200 17.14 22.49 -0.58
C PRO A 200 17.67 21.47 0.44
N GLU A 201 18.64 21.88 1.25
CA GLU A 201 19.24 21.02 2.27
C GLU A 201 18.13 20.52 3.21
N PRO A 202 18.10 19.22 3.52
CA PRO A 202 17.00 18.62 4.28
C PRO A 202 17.02 19.10 5.72
N LEU A 203 15.83 19.35 6.25
CA LEU A 203 15.62 20.01 7.54
C LEU A 203 16.07 19.13 8.73
N GLU A 204 15.93 17.82 8.58
CA GLU A 204 16.25 16.77 9.54
C GLU A 204 16.65 15.51 8.76
N ARG A 205 17.34 14.55 9.40
CA ARG A 205 17.69 13.25 8.79
C ARG A 205 17.49 12.12 9.78
N THR A 206 17.08 10.95 9.27
CA THR A 206 16.94 9.71 10.03
C THR A 206 17.67 8.58 9.32
N GLY A 207 18.89 8.29 9.75
CA GLY A 207 19.79 7.43 8.99
C GLY A 207 20.02 8.01 7.58
N PRO A 208 19.80 7.25 6.50
CA PRO A 208 19.94 7.75 5.13
C PRO A 208 18.81 8.71 4.72
N PHE A 209 17.65 8.68 5.38
CA PHE A 209 16.45 9.43 4.97
C PHE A 209 16.57 10.93 5.22
N LYS A 210 16.37 11.72 4.17
CA LYS A 210 16.17 13.19 4.18
C LYS A 210 14.71 13.49 4.58
N ILE A 211 14.47 14.32 5.58
CA ILE A 211 13.11 14.82 5.89
C ILE A 211 12.86 16.11 5.08
N TRP A 212 11.81 16.08 4.27
CA TRP A 212 11.45 17.15 3.33
C TRP A 212 10.29 18.00 3.84
N TYR A 213 9.31 17.36 4.47
CA TYR A 213 8.14 18.01 5.04
C TYR A 213 7.89 17.53 6.46
N TYR A 214 7.43 18.44 7.31
CA TYR A 214 6.91 18.14 8.63
C TYR A 214 5.72 19.04 8.97
N TRP A 215 4.82 18.55 9.83
CA TRP A 215 3.70 19.34 10.33
C TRP A 215 3.42 19.02 11.80
N ASN A 216 3.06 20.05 12.57
CA ASN A 216 2.44 19.88 13.88
C ASN A 216 0.93 19.59 13.74
N GLN A 217 0.25 20.35 12.87
CA GLN A 217 -1.14 20.17 12.47
C GLN A 217 -1.24 20.40 10.96
N ILE A 218 -2.24 19.79 10.31
CA ILE A 218 -2.52 19.98 8.89
C ILE A 218 -3.42 21.22 8.68
N ASP A 219 -3.16 21.94 7.59
CA ASP A 219 -4.00 23.06 7.11
C ASP A 219 -4.13 22.97 5.58
N PHE A 220 -5.17 23.61 5.02
CA PHE A 220 -5.56 23.46 3.62
C PHE A 220 -5.51 24.79 2.84
N ALA A 221 -5.28 24.69 1.54
CA ALA A 221 -5.28 25.83 0.61
C ALA A 221 -6.72 26.26 0.27
N TYR A 222 -7.39 26.88 1.24
CA TYR A 222 -8.66 27.58 1.03
C TYR A 222 -8.50 28.78 0.08
N LEU A 223 -9.55 29.08 -0.69
CA LEU A 223 -9.59 30.21 -1.64
C LEU A 223 -9.45 31.57 -0.94
N SER A 224 -9.93 31.68 0.30
CA SER A 224 -9.81 32.88 1.13
C SER A 224 -9.62 32.51 2.61
N PRO A 225 -9.01 33.39 3.44
CA PRO A 225 -9.03 33.25 4.89
C PRO A 225 -10.44 33.12 5.45
N GLU A 226 -11.40 33.88 4.91
CA GLU A 226 -12.79 33.89 5.35
C GLU A 226 -13.50 32.54 5.11
N ASP A 227 -13.18 31.83 4.03
CA ASP A 227 -13.72 30.48 3.77
C ASP A 227 -13.14 29.43 4.71
N ARG A 228 -11.87 29.58 5.10
CA ARG A 228 -11.24 28.75 6.15
C ARG A 228 -11.89 29.01 7.51
N GLU A 229 -12.15 30.26 7.86
CA GLU A 229 -12.84 30.63 9.11
C GLU A 229 -14.28 30.12 9.14
N LYS A 230 -15.03 30.20 8.02
CA LYS A 230 -16.35 29.58 7.88
C LYS A 230 -16.28 28.07 8.10
N ALA A 231 -15.34 27.37 7.45
CA ALA A 231 -15.19 25.93 7.59
C ALA A 231 -14.90 25.50 9.05
N ILE A 232 -14.12 26.29 9.79
CA ILE A 232 -13.89 26.07 11.23
C ILE A 232 -15.17 26.36 12.03
N LEU A 233 -15.87 27.46 11.75
CA LEU A 233 -17.10 27.85 12.44
C LEU A 233 -18.25 26.84 12.28
N TYR A 234 -18.37 26.21 11.10
CA TYR A 234 -19.37 25.19 10.82
C TYR A 234 -18.93 23.76 11.18
N GLY A 235 -17.65 23.54 11.49
CA GLY A 235 -17.09 22.23 11.81
C GLY A 235 -16.73 21.35 10.60
N ASP A 236 -16.78 21.91 9.39
CA ASP A 236 -16.28 21.28 8.16
C ASP A 236 -14.75 21.10 8.18
N PHE A 237 -14.04 21.95 8.95
CA PHE A 237 -12.62 21.84 9.25
C PHE A 237 -12.36 21.87 10.77
N ILE A 238 -11.78 20.80 11.29
CA ILE A 238 -11.32 20.68 12.68
C ILE A 238 -9.83 20.30 12.60
N PRO A 239 -8.88 21.25 12.80
CA PRO A 239 -7.45 21.02 12.53
C PRO A 239 -6.86 19.78 13.20
N GLU A 240 -7.22 19.51 14.45
CA GLU A 240 -6.78 18.35 15.24
C GLU A 240 -7.34 17.00 14.74
N ASN A 241 -8.36 17.00 13.87
CA ASN A 241 -8.93 15.79 13.28
C ASN A 241 -8.27 15.40 11.95
N ASN A 242 -7.31 16.15 11.44
CA ASN A 242 -6.69 15.92 10.12
C ASN A 242 -5.33 15.20 10.26
N LEU A 243 -5.36 13.87 10.13
CA LEU A 243 -4.16 13.02 10.08
C LEU A 243 -3.87 12.58 8.62
N PRO A 244 -2.67 12.82 8.09
CA PRO A 244 -2.24 12.27 6.81
C PRO A 244 -1.86 10.79 6.97
N LEU A 245 -2.30 9.95 6.01
CA LEU A 245 -2.18 8.49 6.10
C LEU A 245 -1.35 7.89 4.95
N GLY A 246 -1.78 8.08 3.70
CA GLY A 246 -1.12 7.54 2.51
C GLY A 246 -0.34 8.61 1.76
N LEU A 247 0.69 8.18 1.03
CA LEU A 247 1.51 9.03 0.15
C LEU A 247 1.59 8.46 -1.27
N GLU A 248 1.84 9.30 -2.27
CA GLU A 248 2.33 8.83 -3.57
C GLU A 248 3.18 9.90 -4.29
N VAL A 249 4.14 9.46 -5.09
CA VAL A 249 5.10 10.33 -5.79
C VAL A 249 4.99 10.15 -7.31
N TRP A 250 4.79 11.24 -8.04
CA TRP A 250 4.82 11.25 -9.49
C TRP A 250 5.49 12.53 -10.00
N LYS A 251 6.62 12.38 -10.68
CA LYS A 251 7.41 13.49 -11.26
C LYS A 251 7.71 14.58 -10.23
N ASP A 252 7.14 15.77 -10.36
CA ASP A 252 7.29 16.92 -9.46
C ASP A 252 6.18 17.04 -8.40
N ARG A 253 5.25 16.07 -8.33
CA ARG A 253 4.07 16.06 -7.47
C ARG A 253 4.16 14.98 -6.38
N LEU A 254 3.72 15.34 -5.17
CA LEU A 254 3.59 14.49 -3.99
C LEU A 254 2.13 14.54 -3.53
N PHE A 255 1.44 13.40 -3.61
CA PHE A 255 0.06 13.25 -3.18
C PHE A 255 0.00 12.78 -1.72
N VAL A 256 -0.97 13.28 -0.96
CA VAL A 256 -1.19 12.93 0.45
C VAL A 256 -2.67 12.70 0.71
N THR A 257 -3.00 11.61 1.40
CA THR A 257 -4.39 11.23 1.73
C THR A 257 -4.73 11.53 3.19
N MET A 258 -5.94 12.03 3.43
CA MET A 258 -6.53 12.23 4.76
C MET A 258 -7.87 11.50 4.82
N PRO A 259 -7.89 10.19 5.15
CA PRO A 259 -9.13 9.45 5.32
C PRO A 259 -9.97 10.04 6.46
N LYS A 260 -11.30 10.03 6.30
CA LYS A 260 -12.23 10.73 7.20
C LYS A 260 -12.51 9.93 8.48
N TRP A 261 -11.46 9.63 9.25
CA TRP A 261 -11.49 8.91 10.52
C TRP A 261 -12.42 9.56 11.56
N LYS A 262 -12.49 10.89 11.55
CA LYS A 262 -13.29 11.78 12.41
C LYS A 262 -13.98 12.85 11.54
N THR A 263 -14.86 13.66 12.13
CA THR A 263 -15.46 14.83 11.47
C THR A 263 -14.46 15.96 11.25
N GLY A 264 -14.78 16.95 10.41
CA GLY A 264 -13.91 18.12 10.20
C GLY A 264 -12.67 17.85 9.34
N VAL A 265 -12.72 16.84 8.46
CA VAL A 265 -11.71 16.58 7.44
C VAL A 265 -12.24 17.14 6.10
N PRO A 266 -11.71 18.28 5.59
CA PRO A 266 -12.27 18.93 4.41
C PRO A 266 -12.07 18.10 3.14
N ALA A 267 -10.82 17.87 2.76
CA ALA A 267 -10.44 17.11 1.57
C ALA A 267 -9.69 15.83 1.95
N SER A 268 -10.02 14.72 1.29
CA SER A 268 -9.46 13.40 1.60
C SER A 268 -8.29 12.98 0.69
N LEU A 269 -8.12 13.68 -0.43
CA LEU A 269 -7.00 13.54 -1.34
C LEU A 269 -6.47 14.94 -1.68
N THR A 270 -5.17 15.13 -1.49
CA THR A 270 -4.47 16.39 -1.74
C THR A 270 -3.16 16.17 -2.47
N VAL A 271 -2.59 17.26 -2.98
CA VAL A 271 -1.28 17.28 -3.63
C VAL A 271 -0.48 18.50 -3.15
N ILE A 272 0.83 18.34 -3.08
CA ILE A 272 1.85 19.38 -2.89
C ILE A 272 3.05 19.06 -3.82
N PRO A 273 4.03 19.96 -3.99
CA PRO A 273 5.24 19.67 -4.77
C PRO A 273 6.04 18.51 -4.17
N LYS A 274 6.87 17.83 -4.98
CA LYS A 274 7.84 16.82 -4.49
C LYS A 274 9.01 17.47 -3.73
N VAL A 275 9.36 18.70 -4.09
CA VAL A 275 10.47 19.46 -3.49
C VAL A 275 9.91 20.64 -2.69
N PRO A 276 10.21 20.76 -1.39
CA PRO A 276 9.67 21.81 -0.52
C PRO A 276 10.10 23.21 -0.96
N ARG A 277 9.12 24.12 -1.06
CA ARG A 277 9.34 25.58 -0.99
C ARG A 277 9.25 26.11 0.45
N GLU A 278 8.55 25.38 1.32
CA GLU A 278 8.42 25.61 2.76
C GLU A 278 8.28 24.26 3.49
N PRO A 279 8.64 24.15 4.79
CA PRO A 279 8.63 22.86 5.51
C PRO A 279 7.24 22.27 5.81
N SER A 280 6.22 23.13 5.93
CA SER A 280 4.89 22.79 6.46
C SER A 280 3.78 23.39 5.60
N PRO A 281 3.73 23.10 4.29
CA PRO A 281 2.80 23.77 3.38
C PRO A 281 1.35 23.43 3.68
N LYS A 282 0.45 24.35 3.29
CA LYS A 282 -0.99 24.05 3.17
C LYS A 282 -1.21 23.02 2.07
N LEU A 283 -2.05 22.03 2.33
CA LEU A 283 -2.36 20.97 1.36
C LEU A 283 -3.41 21.45 0.34
N VAL A 284 -3.20 21.18 -0.95
CA VAL A 284 -4.12 21.57 -2.04
C VAL A 284 -5.03 20.39 -2.39
N PRO A 285 -6.38 20.51 -2.26
CA PRO A 285 -7.31 19.43 -2.63
C PRO A 285 -7.24 19.03 -4.10
N TYR A 286 -7.15 17.72 -4.35
CA TYR A 286 -6.95 17.17 -5.69
C TYR A 286 -8.18 16.36 -6.15
N PRO A 287 -8.58 16.43 -7.43
CA PRO A 287 -8.17 17.43 -8.42
C PRO A 287 -8.54 18.87 -8.03
N SER A 288 -9.65 19.09 -7.33
CA SER A 288 -10.03 20.43 -6.85
C SER A 288 -11.02 20.33 -5.68
N TRP A 289 -11.32 21.46 -5.02
CA TRP A 289 -12.33 21.54 -3.96
C TRP A 289 -13.70 20.95 -4.35
N ARG A 290 -14.05 20.97 -5.65
CA ARG A 290 -15.26 20.34 -6.18
C ARG A 290 -15.34 18.83 -5.89
N TRP A 291 -14.20 18.14 -5.90
CA TRP A 291 -14.12 16.69 -5.70
C TRP A 291 -14.29 16.24 -4.25
N HIS A 292 -14.35 17.16 -3.29
CA HIS A 292 -14.48 16.85 -1.85
C HIS A 292 -15.82 17.31 -1.26
N GLN A 293 -16.80 17.62 -2.11
CA GLN A 293 -18.14 18.05 -1.71
C GLN A 293 -18.95 16.91 -1.06
N THR A 294 -19.57 17.21 0.07
CA THR A 294 -20.43 16.26 0.81
C THR A 294 -21.79 16.07 0.13
N GLY A 295 -22.35 14.85 0.22
CA GLY A 295 -23.75 14.59 -0.16
C GLY A 295 -23.95 14.03 -1.58
N THR A 296 -22.87 13.74 -2.33
CA THR A 296 -22.91 12.94 -3.55
C THR A 296 -21.84 11.86 -3.54
N CYS A 297 -22.13 10.70 -4.12
CA CYS A 297 -21.16 9.62 -4.32
C CYS A 297 -20.27 9.80 -5.55
N ASP A 298 -20.49 10.86 -6.34
CA ASP A 298 -19.62 11.24 -7.45
C ASP A 298 -18.35 11.95 -6.97
N ALA A 299 -18.37 12.49 -5.76
CA ALA A 299 -17.21 13.05 -5.06
C ALA A 299 -16.34 11.96 -4.42
N ILE A 300 -15.13 12.34 -4.03
CA ILE A 300 -14.22 11.56 -3.17
C ILE A 300 -14.72 11.66 -1.73
N ILE A 301 -15.01 10.52 -1.10
CA ILE A 301 -15.51 10.47 0.28
C ILE A 301 -14.38 10.33 1.29
N SER A 302 -13.58 9.26 1.20
CA SER A 302 -12.59 8.89 2.23
C SER A 302 -11.53 7.93 1.68
N VAL A 303 -10.35 8.46 1.36
CA VAL A 303 -9.25 7.75 0.69
C VAL A 303 -8.15 7.40 1.68
N PHE A 304 -7.73 6.13 1.67
CA PHE A 304 -6.69 5.62 2.56
C PHE A 304 -5.35 5.44 1.85
N ARG A 305 -5.38 4.96 0.61
CA ARG A 305 -4.21 4.75 -0.27
C ARG A 305 -4.56 5.09 -1.71
N ILE A 306 -3.50 5.37 -2.44
CA ILE A 306 -3.46 5.80 -3.84
C ILE A 306 -2.27 5.12 -4.52
N GLN A 307 -2.28 5.00 -5.84
CA GLN A 307 -1.10 4.60 -6.60
C GLN A 307 -0.97 5.37 -7.91
N ALA A 308 0.23 5.87 -8.20
CA ALA A 308 0.59 6.39 -9.51
C ALA A 308 1.20 5.26 -10.36
N ASP A 309 0.82 5.17 -11.63
CA ASP A 309 1.30 4.11 -12.54
C ASP A 309 2.19 4.64 -13.68
N SER A 310 2.86 3.74 -14.42
CA SER A 310 3.76 4.12 -15.52
C SER A 310 3.03 4.65 -16.76
N CYS A 311 1.70 4.54 -16.78
CA CYS A 311 0.82 5.08 -17.80
C CYS A 311 0.39 6.53 -17.51
N ASN A 312 0.93 7.15 -16.45
CA ASN A 312 0.55 8.48 -15.94
C ASN A 312 -0.90 8.52 -15.42
N ARG A 313 -1.34 7.50 -14.67
CA ARG A 313 -2.66 7.51 -14.02
C ARG A 313 -2.55 7.43 -12.50
N LEU A 314 -3.42 8.17 -11.80
CA LEU A 314 -3.61 8.07 -10.37
C LEU A 314 -4.82 7.17 -10.08
N TRP A 315 -4.53 6.02 -9.51
CA TRP A 315 -5.51 5.07 -8.99
C TRP A 315 -5.84 5.46 -7.54
N VAL A 316 -7.11 5.67 -7.26
CA VAL A 316 -7.61 6.15 -5.97
C VAL A 316 -8.65 5.18 -5.46
N LEU A 317 -8.36 4.54 -4.31
CA LEU A 317 -9.32 3.69 -3.61
C LEU A 317 -10.07 4.53 -2.57
N ASP A 318 -11.31 4.89 -2.90
CA ASP A 318 -12.23 5.55 -1.99
C ASP A 318 -13.05 4.49 -1.23
N SER A 319 -12.89 4.47 0.10
CA SER A 319 -13.60 3.54 0.98
C SER A 319 -15.10 3.80 1.07
N GLY A 320 -15.57 5.01 0.71
CA GLY A 320 -16.96 5.44 0.86
C GLY A 320 -17.42 5.65 2.31
N GLN A 321 -16.51 5.53 3.29
CA GLN A 321 -16.83 5.47 4.73
C GLN A 321 -16.25 6.66 5.51
N ILE A 322 -17.07 7.30 6.35
CA ILE A 322 -16.66 8.41 7.22
C ILE A 322 -16.81 8.04 8.71
N THR A 323 -16.25 8.88 9.59
CA THR A 323 -16.30 8.75 11.06
C THR A 323 -15.88 7.36 11.56
N VAL A 324 -14.95 6.74 10.83
CA VAL A 324 -14.45 5.36 10.93
C VAL A 324 -13.96 4.96 12.35
N THR A 325 -13.67 5.93 13.23
CA THR A 325 -13.21 5.66 14.61
C THR A 325 -14.20 6.07 15.71
N THR A 326 -15.34 6.65 15.37
CA THR A 326 -16.35 7.12 16.34
C THR A 326 -17.74 6.55 16.10
N ASP A 327 -18.16 6.51 14.83
CA ASP A 327 -19.45 5.99 14.36
C ASP A 327 -19.30 5.68 12.85
N PRO A 328 -18.80 4.49 12.47
CA PRO A 328 -18.43 4.19 11.09
C PRO A 328 -19.64 4.22 10.15
N ASN A 329 -19.70 5.21 9.27
CA ASN A 329 -20.86 5.49 8.43
C ASN A 329 -20.53 5.33 6.94
N GLN A 330 -21.16 4.34 6.30
CA GLN A 330 -20.97 4.01 4.90
C GLN A 330 -21.86 4.90 4.01
N ILE A 331 -21.32 6.03 3.55
CA ILE A 331 -22.04 7.03 2.75
C ILE A 331 -22.24 6.54 1.31
N CYS A 332 -21.26 5.83 0.77
CA CYS A 332 -21.24 5.34 -0.61
C CYS A 332 -20.65 3.92 -0.67
N PRO A 333 -20.90 3.13 -1.73
CA PRO A 333 -20.10 1.94 -2.01
C PRO A 333 -18.61 2.28 -2.14
N PRO A 334 -17.69 1.40 -1.71
CA PRO A 334 -16.27 1.54 -2.04
C PRO A 334 -16.08 1.58 -3.56
N LYS A 335 -15.19 2.46 -4.04
CA LYS A 335 -14.99 2.68 -5.47
C LYS A 335 -13.53 2.97 -5.83
N LEU A 336 -13.13 2.48 -7.00
CA LEU A 336 -11.93 2.94 -7.70
C LEU A 336 -12.27 4.16 -8.55
N LEU A 337 -11.43 5.19 -8.43
CA LEU A 337 -11.36 6.31 -9.36
C LEU A 337 -9.98 6.29 -10.03
N ILE A 338 -9.93 6.49 -11.34
CA ILE A 338 -8.70 6.54 -12.13
C ILE A 338 -8.66 7.92 -12.78
N PHE A 339 -7.67 8.72 -12.42
CA PHE A 339 -7.42 10.05 -13.00
C PHE A 339 -6.22 10.00 -13.95
N ASP A 340 -6.24 10.80 -15.01
CA ASP A 340 -5.05 11.10 -15.82
C ASP A 340 -4.19 12.13 -15.08
N LEU A 341 -2.92 11.81 -14.81
CA LEU A 341 -1.97 12.71 -14.15
C LEU A 341 -1.41 13.79 -15.10
N LEU A 342 -1.73 13.76 -16.40
CA LEU A 342 -1.35 14.81 -17.36
C LEU A 342 -2.41 15.92 -17.48
N THR A 343 -3.68 15.62 -17.18
CA THR A 343 -4.81 16.58 -17.30
C THR A 343 -5.64 16.72 -16.02
N ASP A 344 -5.39 15.91 -15.00
CA ASP A 344 -6.11 15.78 -13.73
C ASP A 344 -7.61 15.43 -13.86
N GLN A 345 -8.03 14.97 -15.06
CA GLN A 345 -9.40 14.54 -15.35
C GLN A 345 -9.64 13.08 -14.96
N LEU A 346 -10.88 12.76 -14.57
CA LEU A 346 -11.30 11.38 -14.33
C LEU A 346 -11.38 10.62 -15.66
N LEU A 347 -10.55 9.59 -15.83
CA LEU A 347 -10.62 8.65 -16.94
C LEU A 347 -11.71 7.59 -16.74
N THR A 348 -11.87 7.09 -15.52
CA THR A 348 -12.77 5.96 -15.21
C THR A 348 -13.14 5.91 -13.73
N ARG A 349 -14.37 5.50 -13.44
CA ARG A 349 -14.85 5.11 -12.11
C ARG A 349 -15.36 3.67 -12.16
N TYR A 350 -15.07 2.90 -11.12
CA TYR A 350 -15.58 1.55 -10.93
C TYR A 350 -16.03 1.35 -9.48
N ASP A 351 -17.34 1.27 -9.27
CA ASP A 351 -17.93 0.98 -7.95
C ASP A 351 -17.89 -0.54 -7.70
N LEU A 352 -17.43 -0.98 -6.52
CA LEU A 352 -17.25 -2.41 -6.26
C LEU A 352 -18.60 -3.15 -6.16
N PRO A 353 -18.74 -4.35 -6.77
CA PRO A 353 -19.99 -5.11 -6.72
C PRO A 353 -20.42 -5.46 -5.28
N PRO A 354 -21.72 -5.35 -4.92
CA PRO A 354 -22.21 -5.59 -3.56
C PRO A 354 -21.96 -7.01 -3.00
N ASP A 355 -21.78 -8.01 -3.86
CA ASP A 355 -21.38 -9.37 -3.50
C ASP A 355 -19.92 -9.49 -3.03
N GLN A 356 -19.09 -8.48 -3.34
CA GLN A 356 -17.66 -8.42 -3.02
C GLN A 356 -17.38 -7.49 -1.84
N VAL A 357 -18.29 -6.56 -1.56
CA VAL A 357 -18.26 -5.65 -0.41
C VAL A 357 -18.98 -6.27 0.79
N LYS A 358 -18.23 -6.90 1.70
CA LYS A 358 -18.79 -7.49 2.92
C LYS A 358 -19.29 -6.40 3.88
N LYS A 359 -20.34 -6.69 4.65
CA LYS A 359 -20.90 -5.77 5.66
C LYS A 359 -19.83 -5.38 6.69
N ASP A 360 -19.70 -4.09 6.98
CA ASP A 360 -18.67 -3.51 7.87
C ASP A 360 -17.22 -3.85 7.42
N GLY A 361 -17.00 -3.95 6.10
CA GLY A 361 -15.65 -3.98 5.51
C GLY A 361 -14.99 -2.61 5.45
N LEU A 362 -13.67 -2.58 5.24
CA LEU A 362 -12.88 -1.36 5.06
C LEU A 362 -11.81 -1.56 3.99
N PHE A 363 -12.17 -1.17 2.75
CA PHE A 363 -11.26 -1.10 1.62
C PHE A 363 -10.29 0.08 1.79
N SER A 364 -9.01 -0.22 2.03
CA SER A 364 -8.05 0.81 2.46
C SER A 364 -6.67 0.75 1.79
N ASN A 365 -6.28 -0.35 1.15
CA ASN A 365 -5.04 -0.44 0.39
C ASN A 365 -5.26 -0.96 -1.04
N LEU A 366 -4.39 -0.55 -1.97
CA LEU A 366 -4.36 -1.03 -3.34
C LEU A 366 -2.92 -1.24 -3.84
N MET A 367 -2.76 -2.20 -4.75
CA MET A 367 -1.55 -2.43 -5.53
C MET A 367 -1.92 -2.68 -6.99
N VAL A 368 -1.31 -1.94 -7.92
CA VAL A 368 -1.58 -2.00 -9.36
C VAL A 368 -0.45 -2.78 -10.06
N ASP A 369 -0.80 -3.87 -10.73
CA ASP A 369 0.09 -4.64 -11.61
C ASP A 369 -0.02 -4.13 -13.06
N ILE A 370 1.07 -3.56 -13.54
CA ILE A 370 1.32 -3.26 -14.96
C ILE A 370 2.54 -4.05 -15.39
N ARG A 371 2.42 -4.77 -16.51
CA ARG A 371 3.50 -5.55 -17.13
C ARG A 371 3.87 -4.93 -18.46
N GLU A 372 5.16 -4.88 -18.77
CA GLU A 372 5.70 -4.42 -20.06
C GLU A 372 5.24 -3.00 -20.53
N ASN A 373 4.66 -2.21 -19.61
CA ASN A 373 3.92 -0.96 -19.88
C ASN A 373 2.64 -1.11 -20.72
N ASP A 374 2.00 -2.28 -20.69
CA ASP A 374 0.63 -2.47 -21.19
C ASP A 374 -0.36 -1.70 -20.30
N CYS A 375 -0.82 -0.55 -20.79
CA CYS A 375 -1.77 0.29 -20.08
C CYS A 375 -3.23 -0.22 -20.12
N ILE A 376 -3.52 -1.32 -20.83
CA ILE A 376 -4.85 -1.89 -21.01
C ILE A 376 -5.02 -3.13 -20.10
N ASN A 377 -4.10 -4.09 -20.17
CA ASN A 377 -4.12 -5.33 -19.39
C ASN A 377 -3.62 -5.13 -17.94
N VAL A 378 -4.19 -4.14 -17.26
CA VAL A 378 -3.82 -3.75 -15.90
C VAL A 378 -4.74 -4.40 -14.89
N HIS A 379 -4.15 -4.95 -13.85
CA HIS A 379 -4.89 -5.50 -12.70
C HIS A 379 -4.63 -4.65 -11.46
N ALA A 380 -5.65 -4.50 -10.60
CA ALA A 380 -5.53 -3.83 -9.31
C ALA A 380 -6.00 -4.75 -8.19
N TYR A 381 -5.21 -4.85 -7.13
CA TYR A 381 -5.42 -5.72 -5.98
C TYR A 381 -5.82 -4.85 -4.79
N LEU A 382 -7.04 -5.02 -4.26
CA LEU A 382 -7.64 -4.15 -3.25
C LEU A 382 -7.89 -4.93 -1.95
N THR A 383 -7.49 -4.39 -0.80
CA THR A 383 -7.60 -5.09 0.49
C THR A 383 -8.75 -4.57 1.36
N ASP A 384 -9.68 -5.46 1.72
CA ASP A 384 -10.64 -5.25 2.81
C ASP A 384 -10.01 -5.73 4.13
N VAL A 385 -9.57 -4.76 4.95
CA VAL A 385 -8.80 -5.00 6.19
C VAL A 385 -9.66 -5.60 7.30
N TRP A 386 -10.96 -5.25 7.35
CA TRP A 386 -11.88 -5.67 8.42
C TRP A 386 -12.66 -6.94 8.09
N ARG A 387 -12.63 -7.37 6.83
CA ARG A 387 -13.27 -8.63 6.38
C ARG A 387 -12.36 -9.54 5.55
N PHE A 388 -11.05 -9.29 5.61
CA PHE A 388 -9.96 -10.18 5.22
C PHE A 388 -10.13 -10.70 3.78
N GLY A 389 -10.36 -9.76 2.87
CA GLY A 389 -10.68 -10.02 1.47
C GLY A 389 -9.71 -9.31 0.52
N LEU A 390 -9.34 -10.01 -0.56
CA LEU A 390 -8.58 -9.45 -1.67
C LEU A 390 -9.52 -9.34 -2.88
N VAL A 391 -9.95 -8.14 -3.25
CA VAL A 391 -10.68 -7.94 -4.50
C VAL A 391 -9.66 -7.69 -5.61
N VAL A 392 -9.72 -8.50 -6.67
CA VAL A 392 -8.90 -8.31 -7.87
C VAL A 392 -9.77 -7.65 -8.92
N PHE A 393 -9.39 -6.47 -9.39
CA PHE A 393 -10.00 -5.75 -10.51
C PHE A 393 -9.13 -5.93 -11.76
N SER A 394 -9.77 -6.00 -12.94
CA SER A 394 -9.14 -6.07 -14.25
C SER A 394 -9.69 -4.95 -15.13
N LEU A 395 -8.80 -4.05 -15.58
CA LEU A 395 -9.15 -2.86 -16.34
C LEU A 395 -9.69 -3.20 -17.74
N GLU A 396 -8.98 -4.06 -18.48
CA GLU A 396 -9.41 -4.58 -19.79
C GLU A 396 -10.85 -5.13 -19.76
N LYS A 397 -11.17 -5.90 -18.71
CA LYS A 397 -12.48 -6.56 -18.56
C LYS A 397 -13.54 -5.67 -17.91
N MET A 398 -13.15 -4.53 -17.32
CA MET A 398 -13.97 -3.69 -16.43
C MET A 398 -14.75 -4.51 -15.37
N ARG A 399 -14.09 -5.50 -14.76
CA ARG A 399 -14.69 -6.44 -13.81
C ARG A 399 -13.75 -6.76 -12.65
N SER A 400 -14.32 -7.14 -11.51
CA SER A 400 -13.58 -7.62 -10.35
C SER A 400 -14.15 -8.92 -9.78
N TRP A 401 -13.36 -9.62 -8.98
CA TRP A 401 -13.75 -10.79 -8.20
C TRP A 401 -13.11 -10.78 -6.81
N LEU A 402 -13.82 -11.34 -5.83
CA LEU A 402 -13.36 -11.46 -4.45
C LEU A 402 -12.62 -12.79 -4.23
N ILE A 403 -11.37 -12.68 -3.80
CA ILE A 403 -10.54 -13.78 -3.28
C ILE A 403 -10.56 -13.75 -1.74
N THR A 404 -10.63 -14.92 -1.14
CA THR A 404 -10.50 -15.10 0.32
C THR A 404 -9.57 -16.26 0.62
N ASP A 405 -8.72 -16.11 1.63
CA ASP A 405 -7.78 -17.14 2.07
C ASP A 405 -7.55 -17.10 3.58
N HIS A 406 -7.09 -18.20 4.18
CA HIS A 406 -6.75 -18.27 5.59
C HIS A 406 -5.54 -17.40 5.97
N LEU A 407 -4.59 -17.19 5.05
CA LEU A 407 -3.42 -16.31 5.28
C LEU A 407 -3.77 -14.81 5.28
N PHE A 408 -5.03 -14.45 5.02
CA PHE A 408 -5.52 -13.06 5.09
C PHE A 408 -6.01 -12.67 6.51
N PHE A 409 -6.12 -13.62 7.43
CA PHE A 409 -6.65 -13.39 8.78
C PHE A 409 -5.57 -12.82 9.72
N PRO A 410 -5.95 -11.97 10.70
CA PRO A 410 -5.05 -11.51 11.74
C PRO A 410 -4.59 -12.67 12.63
N GLU A 411 -3.34 -12.63 13.06
CA GLU A 411 -2.74 -13.57 14.00
C GLU A 411 -3.07 -13.13 15.44
N PRO A 412 -3.84 -13.89 16.24
CA PRO A 412 -4.34 -13.41 17.53
C PRO A 412 -3.25 -13.03 18.56
N LEU A 413 -2.06 -13.62 18.45
CA LEU A 413 -0.92 -13.29 19.32
C LEU A 413 -0.17 -12.02 18.90
N ALA A 414 -0.41 -11.54 17.67
CA ALA A 414 0.03 -10.25 17.14
C ALA A 414 -1.14 -9.24 17.01
N ALA A 415 -2.28 -9.50 17.69
CA ALA A 415 -3.37 -8.52 17.80
C ALA A 415 -3.13 -7.47 18.90
N ALA A 416 -2.19 -7.72 19.82
CA ALA A 416 -1.83 -6.82 20.91
C ALA A 416 -0.63 -5.95 20.55
N TYR A 417 -0.82 -4.63 20.56
CA TYR A 417 0.15 -3.63 20.16
C TYR A 417 0.69 -2.88 21.37
N LYS A 418 1.97 -2.53 21.31
CA LYS A 418 2.60 -1.58 22.23
C LYS A 418 3.44 -0.58 21.43
N VAL A 419 3.07 0.70 21.51
CA VAL A 419 3.72 1.81 20.81
C VAL A 419 4.03 2.89 21.85
N HIS A 420 5.30 3.01 22.24
CA HIS A 420 5.74 3.75 23.43
C HIS A 420 4.95 3.38 24.71
N HIS A 421 4.12 4.31 25.22
CA HIS A 421 3.26 4.10 26.40
C HIS A 421 1.85 3.62 26.07
N LEU A 422 1.45 3.61 24.80
CA LEU A 422 0.15 3.12 24.37
C LEU A 422 0.14 1.60 24.24
N GLU A 423 -0.87 0.98 24.84
CA GLU A 423 -1.20 -0.44 24.71
C GLU A 423 -2.64 -0.54 24.18
N PHE A 424 -2.83 -1.25 23.07
CA PHE A 424 -4.11 -1.34 22.36
C PHE A 424 -4.22 -2.64 21.55
N GLU A 425 -5.41 -2.97 21.09
CA GLU A 425 -5.68 -4.18 20.31
C GLU A 425 -6.27 -3.82 18.94
N TRP A 426 -5.66 -4.32 17.85
CA TRP A 426 -6.24 -4.31 16.50
C TRP A 426 -6.31 -5.74 15.96
N THR A 427 -7.42 -6.09 15.32
CA THR A 427 -7.61 -7.37 14.60
C THR A 427 -7.65 -7.15 13.10
N ASP A 428 -6.79 -6.25 12.61
CA ASP A 428 -6.70 -5.88 11.20
C ASP A 428 -6.00 -7.01 10.42
N GLY A 429 -6.73 -7.59 9.46
CA GLY A 429 -6.24 -8.67 8.60
C GLY A 429 -5.39 -8.14 7.46
N LEU A 430 -5.45 -8.81 6.30
CA LEU A 430 -4.76 -8.46 5.05
C LEU A 430 -4.70 -6.93 4.81
N PHE A 431 -3.50 -6.35 4.86
CA PHE A 431 -3.31 -4.90 4.98
C PHE A 431 -2.40 -4.29 3.93
N ALA A 432 -1.24 -4.90 3.67
CA ALA A 432 -0.26 -4.36 2.74
C ALA A 432 0.16 -5.39 1.69
N LEU A 433 0.40 -4.89 0.48
CA LEU A 433 0.73 -5.64 -0.70
C LEU A 433 2.02 -5.07 -1.31
N ALA A 434 2.89 -5.94 -1.81
CA ALA A 434 4.06 -5.55 -2.60
C ALA A 434 4.20 -6.51 -3.80
N LEU A 435 4.63 -6.00 -4.96
CA LEU A 435 4.88 -6.81 -6.15
C LEU A 435 6.37 -6.93 -6.43
N SER A 436 6.84 -8.14 -6.74
CA SER A 436 8.19 -8.34 -7.26
C SER A 436 8.42 -7.59 -8.58
N PRO A 437 9.68 -7.38 -9.02
CA PRO A 437 9.99 -7.26 -10.44
C PRO A 437 9.37 -8.42 -11.24
N THR A 438 9.05 -8.18 -12.51
CA THR A 438 8.59 -9.25 -13.42
C THR A 438 9.71 -10.26 -13.65
N ASP A 439 9.42 -11.54 -13.47
CA ASP A 439 10.36 -12.60 -13.80
C ASP A 439 10.54 -12.73 -15.31
N LYS A 440 11.80 -12.78 -15.74
CA LYS A 440 12.19 -12.68 -17.16
C LYS A 440 11.87 -13.93 -17.99
N TYR A 441 11.54 -15.05 -17.35
CA TYR A 441 11.32 -16.33 -18.00
C TYR A 441 9.83 -16.71 -18.06
N THR A 442 9.09 -16.41 -16.99
CA THR A 442 7.66 -16.71 -16.84
C THR A 442 6.74 -15.53 -17.20
N GLN A 443 7.27 -14.30 -17.19
CA GLN A 443 6.50 -13.04 -17.27
C GLN A 443 5.41 -12.90 -16.19
N ASP A 444 5.58 -13.61 -15.06
CA ASP A 444 4.76 -13.45 -13.87
C ASP A 444 5.46 -12.65 -12.77
N ARG A 445 4.71 -12.28 -11.74
CA ARG A 445 5.20 -11.58 -10.55
C ARG A 445 4.78 -12.35 -9.30
N ILE A 446 5.47 -12.08 -8.21
CA ILE A 446 5.04 -12.51 -6.88
C ILE A 446 4.32 -11.33 -6.21
N LEU A 447 3.08 -11.56 -5.78
CA LEU A 447 2.35 -10.68 -4.88
C LEU A 447 2.69 -11.11 -3.45
N TYR A 448 3.53 -10.33 -2.78
CA TYR A 448 3.77 -10.41 -1.35
C TYR A 448 2.63 -9.75 -0.59
N PHE A 449 2.21 -10.34 0.52
CA PHE A 449 1.13 -9.82 1.33
C PHE A 449 1.25 -10.24 2.79
N HIS A 450 0.76 -9.40 3.70
CA HIS A 450 0.60 -9.76 5.11
C HIS A 450 -0.63 -9.09 5.75
N PRO A 451 -1.19 -9.70 6.82
CA PRO A 451 -2.04 -9.01 7.77
C PRO A 451 -1.30 -7.86 8.48
N MET A 452 -2.02 -6.83 8.93
CA MET A 452 -1.45 -5.80 9.82
C MET A 452 -1.01 -6.45 11.15
N SER A 453 -1.92 -7.23 11.73
CA SER A 453 -1.73 -7.97 12.97
C SER A 453 -1.05 -9.32 12.70
N SER A 454 0.18 -9.32 12.15
CA SER A 454 1.06 -10.49 12.07
C SER A 454 2.54 -10.10 11.89
N PHE A 455 3.43 -11.00 12.31
CA PHE A 455 4.88 -10.85 12.11
C PHE A 455 5.39 -11.55 10.84
N ARG A 456 4.51 -12.21 10.07
CA ARG A 456 4.90 -13.07 8.93
C ARG A 456 4.65 -12.42 7.57
N GLU A 457 5.36 -12.92 6.58
CA GLU A 457 5.22 -12.53 5.18
C GLU A 457 4.71 -13.73 4.38
N PHE A 458 3.77 -13.48 3.48
CA PHE A 458 3.17 -14.48 2.63
C PHE A 458 3.30 -14.08 1.16
N ARG A 459 3.14 -15.04 0.25
CA ARG A 459 3.20 -14.80 -1.19
C ARG A 459 2.15 -15.58 -1.96
N VAL A 460 1.83 -15.09 -3.15
CA VAL A 460 1.12 -15.83 -4.20
C VAL A 460 1.60 -15.36 -5.59
N PRO A 461 1.76 -16.25 -6.60
CA PRO A 461 2.02 -15.84 -7.96
C PRO A 461 0.83 -15.06 -8.53
N THR A 462 1.09 -13.94 -9.20
CA THR A 462 0.03 -13.07 -9.71
C THR A 462 -0.87 -13.75 -10.75
N SER A 463 -0.34 -14.70 -11.53
CA SER A 463 -1.12 -15.54 -12.45
C SER A 463 -2.23 -16.35 -11.76
N VAL A 464 -2.08 -16.68 -10.47
CA VAL A 464 -3.10 -17.40 -9.69
C VAL A 464 -4.23 -16.45 -9.29
N VAL A 465 -3.94 -15.26 -8.76
CA VAL A 465 -4.97 -14.29 -8.34
C VAL A 465 -5.64 -13.57 -9.53
N CYS A 466 -4.93 -13.40 -10.65
CA CYS A 466 -5.50 -12.90 -11.90
C CYS A 466 -6.45 -13.90 -12.61
N ASN A 467 -6.50 -15.16 -12.16
CA ASN A 467 -7.39 -16.20 -12.70
C ASN A 467 -8.73 -16.25 -11.93
N GLU A 468 -9.70 -15.43 -12.36
CA GLU A 468 -11.07 -15.27 -11.82
C GLU A 468 -11.75 -16.57 -11.38
N THR A 469 -11.59 -17.66 -12.13
CA THR A 469 -12.22 -18.97 -11.86
C THR A 469 -11.27 -20.02 -11.28
N GLY A 470 -9.95 -19.90 -11.51
CA GLY A 470 -8.95 -20.88 -11.10
C GLY A 470 -8.39 -20.70 -9.69
N TRP A 471 -8.36 -19.48 -9.14
CA TRP A 471 -7.73 -19.19 -7.84
C TRP A 471 -8.22 -20.08 -6.68
N ALA A 472 -9.51 -20.44 -6.70
CA ALA A 472 -10.15 -21.24 -5.66
C ALA A 472 -9.66 -22.70 -5.64
N MET A 473 -9.13 -23.21 -6.76
CA MET A 473 -8.59 -24.57 -6.88
C MET A 473 -7.10 -24.65 -6.53
N THR A 474 -6.38 -23.51 -6.59
CA THR A 474 -4.91 -23.45 -6.47
C THR A 474 -4.47 -22.96 -5.09
N LYS A 475 -5.14 -23.43 -4.02
CA LYS A 475 -4.91 -22.95 -2.65
C LYS A 475 -3.51 -23.18 -2.09
N HIS A 476 -2.79 -24.16 -2.61
CA HIS A 476 -1.40 -24.43 -2.22
C HIS A 476 -0.40 -23.37 -2.74
N ALA A 477 -0.80 -22.47 -3.66
CA ALA A 477 0.07 -21.40 -4.16
C ALA A 477 0.07 -20.14 -3.28
N PHE A 478 -0.72 -20.12 -2.21
CA PHE A 478 -0.63 -19.13 -1.14
C PHE A 478 0.34 -19.68 -0.07
N GLU A 479 1.55 -19.14 -0.02
CA GLU A 479 2.67 -19.71 0.74
C GLU A 479 3.22 -18.74 1.79
N VAL A 480 3.84 -19.27 2.85
CA VAL A 480 4.64 -18.49 3.81
C VAL A 480 6.04 -18.30 3.25
N MET A 481 6.59 -17.09 3.31
CA MET A 481 7.91 -16.78 2.72
C MET A 481 9.10 -17.38 3.48
N GLY A 482 8.94 -17.68 4.77
CA GLY A 482 9.99 -18.21 5.64
C GLY A 482 9.71 -17.90 7.11
N GLN A 483 10.76 -17.52 7.85
CA GLN A 483 10.64 -17.11 9.26
C GLN A 483 9.84 -15.81 9.39
N SER A 484 9.30 -15.55 10.57
CA SER A 484 8.73 -14.24 10.87
C SER A 484 9.81 -13.14 10.99
N ARG A 485 9.36 -11.88 10.93
CA ARG A 485 10.14 -10.68 11.26
C ARG A 485 10.57 -10.62 12.74
N GLY A 486 10.19 -11.59 13.56
CA GLY A 486 10.40 -11.68 15.01
C GLY A 486 9.38 -10.87 15.81
N LYS A 487 9.42 -11.00 17.14
CA LYS A 487 8.54 -10.28 18.08
C LYS A 487 8.47 -8.77 17.80
N ASN A 488 7.26 -8.20 17.82
CA ASN A 488 6.96 -6.82 17.40
C ASN A 488 7.30 -6.56 15.91
N GLY A 489 7.14 -7.57 15.06
CA GLY A 489 7.37 -7.51 13.61
C GLY A 489 6.20 -6.94 12.80
N HIS A 490 5.29 -6.16 13.41
CA HIS A 490 4.14 -5.55 12.72
C HIS A 490 4.62 -4.62 11.60
N VAL A 491 4.02 -4.75 10.42
CA VAL A 491 4.29 -3.88 9.27
C VAL A 491 2.99 -3.21 8.80
N SER A 492 3.04 -1.91 8.49
CA SER A 492 1.87 -1.19 7.94
C SER A 492 1.91 -1.00 6.42
N ALA A 493 3.10 -0.98 5.83
CA ALA A 493 3.28 -0.83 4.40
C ALA A 493 4.64 -1.38 3.99
N HIS A 494 4.70 -1.93 2.77
CA HIS A 494 5.92 -2.42 2.15
C HIS A 494 5.88 -2.21 0.64
N TRP A 495 7.05 -2.06 0.02
CA TRP A 495 7.20 -1.83 -1.41
C TRP A 495 8.54 -2.37 -1.90
N MET A 496 8.59 -2.92 -3.12
CA MET A 496 9.81 -3.49 -3.69
C MET A 496 10.35 -2.65 -4.84
N ASP A 497 11.67 -2.45 -4.89
CA ASP A 497 12.34 -1.71 -5.97
C ASP A 497 12.64 -2.61 -7.18
N LYS A 498 13.03 -2.00 -8.31
CA LYS A 498 13.31 -2.75 -9.56
C LYS A 498 14.53 -3.66 -9.50
N LYS A 499 15.32 -3.63 -8.42
CA LYS A 499 16.45 -4.52 -8.16
C LYS A 499 16.02 -5.73 -7.30
N GLY A 500 14.79 -5.74 -6.79
CA GLY A 500 14.27 -6.80 -5.93
C GLY A 500 14.38 -6.53 -4.43
N ILE A 501 14.64 -5.28 -4.02
CA ILE A 501 14.77 -4.92 -2.61
C ILE A 501 13.42 -4.49 -2.06
N LEU A 502 12.88 -5.26 -1.12
CA LEU A 502 11.69 -4.92 -0.35
C LEU A 502 12.08 -3.97 0.79
N PHE A 503 11.41 -2.83 0.90
CA PHE A 503 11.45 -1.96 2.08
C PHE A 503 10.11 -2.05 2.82
N TYR A 504 10.12 -2.02 4.15
CA TYR A 504 8.91 -2.18 4.96
C TYR A 504 8.94 -1.37 6.26
N ASN A 505 7.79 -0.82 6.65
CA ASN A 505 7.64 0.05 7.82
C ASN A 505 7.30 -0.76 9.08
N MET A 506 8.20 -0.85 10.07
CA MET A 506 7.99 -1.59 11.32
C MET A 506 7.43 -0.70 12.44
N VAL A 507 6.10 -0.67 12.58
CA VAL A 507 5.37 0.28 13.45
C VAL A 507 5.44 0.02 14.96
N THR A 508 6.03 -1.11 15.40
CA THR A 508 6.23 -1.41 16.84
C THR A 508 7.72 -1.58 17.20
N ARG A 509 8.60 -1.02 16.35
CA ARG A 509 10.06 -0.97 16.49
C ARG A 509 10.63 0.39 16.01
N ASP A 510 9.78 1.38 15.78
CA ASP A 510 10.10 2.74 15.36
C ASP A 510 11.09 2.81 14.17
N SER A 511 10.94 1.94 13.17
CA SER A 511 11.97 1.69 12.16
C SER A 511 11.45 1.36 10.75
N ILE A 512 12.34 1.57 9.77
CA ILE A 512 12.18 1.12 8.38
C ILE A 512 13.15 -0.05 8.18
N GLY A 513 12.62 -1.19 7.78
CA GLY A 513 13.37 -2.41 7.47
C GLY A 513 13.55 -2.65 5.98
N CYS A 514 14.37 -3.63 5.65
CA CYS A 514 14.61 -4.05 4.28
C CYS A 514 14.84 -5.57 4.16
N TRP A 515 14.64 -6.11 2.95
CA TRP A 515 15.00 -7.47 2.57
C TRP A 515 15.37 -7.52 1.09
N ASP A 516 16.42 -8.27 0.76
CA ASP A 516 16.85 -8.55 -0.61
C ASP A 516 16.20 -9.87 -1.08
N SER A 517 15.34 -9.82 -2.09
CA SER A 517 14.64 -11.02 -2.59
C SER A 517 15.54 -12.07 -3.25
N GLY A 518 16.81 -11.75 -3.52
CA GLY A 518 17.85 -12.73 -3.86
C GLY A 518 18.33 -13.57 -2.68
N LYS A 519 17.93 -13.24 -1.43
CA LYS A 519 18.31 -13.93 -0.19
C LYS A 519 17.08 -14.61 0.46
N PRO A 520 17.21 -15.81 1.08
CA PRO A 520 16.10 -16.45 1.78
C PRO A 520 15.45 -15.54 2.85
N TYR A 521 14.12 -15.60 3.00
CA TYR A 521 13.39 -14.81 4.01
C TYR A 521 13.58 -15.43 5.42
N LYS A 522 14.73 -15.15 6.02
CA LYS A 522 15.09 -15.51 7.40
C LYS A 522 15.57 -14.28 8.15
N ARG A 523 15.44 -14.29 9.49
CA ARG A 523 15.74 -13.14 10.37
C ARG A 523 17.12 -12.53 10.12
N ASP A 524 18.14 -13.35 9.86
CA ASP A 524 19.51 -12.90 9.55
C ASP A 524 19.62 -12.02 8.29
N ASN A 525 18.70 -12.20 7.33
CA ASN A 525 18.66 -11.49 6.05
C ASN A 525 17.69 -10.29 6.06
N LEU A 526 17.05 -10.01 7.20
CA LEU A 526 16.15 -8.87 7.39
C LEU A 526 16.94 -7.70 7.99
N GLY A 527 17.13 -6.64 7.22
CA GLY A 527 17.88 -5.45 7.64
C GLY A 527 17.00 -4.37 8.27
N VAL A 528 17.67 -3.41 8.91
CA VAL A 528 17.11 -2.13 9.35
C VAL A 528 17.89 -1.01 8.67
N VAL A 529 17.22 -0.14 7.92
CA VAL A 529 17.85 0.99 7.21
C VAL A 529 17.77 2.29 8.01
N ALA A 530 16.75 2.42 8.87
CA ALA A 530 16.57 3.57 9.75
C ALA A 530 15.75 3.20 10.99
N GLN A 531 16.05 3.83 12.13
CA GLN A 531 15.30 3.70 13.37
C GLN A 531 15.33 5.03 14.14
N SER A 532 14.18 5.48 14.66
CA SER A 532 14.11 6.68 15.53
C SER A 532 12.74 6.77 16.21
N SER A 533 12.76 6.72 17.55
CA SER A 533 11.60 6.91 18.43
C SER A 533 11.07 8.36 18.46
N GLU A 534 11.56 9.25 17.59
CA GLU A 534 11.06 10.62 17.44
C GLU A 534 10.53 10.89 16.02
N THR A 535 11.22 10.39 14.98
CA THR A 535 10.84 10.64 13.58
C THR A 535 10.01 9.51 12.98
N LEU A 536 10.11 8.29 13.53
CA LEU A 536 9.46 7.07 13.06
C LEU A 536 8.54 6.48 14.16
N VAL A 537 7.80 7.34 14.88
CA VAL A 537 6.83 6.94 15.92
C VAL A 537 5.73 6.02 15.37
N PHE A 538 5.28 6.27 14.14
CA PHE A 538 4.43 5.35 13.39
C PHE A 538 4.70 5.54 11.88
N PRO A 539 5.73 4.87 11.31
CA PRO A 539 5.98 4.90 9.87
C PRO A 539 4.80 4.22 9.18
N ASN A 540 3.92 5.01 8.56
CA ASN A 540 2.57 4.59 8.23
C ASN A 540 2.48 4.05 6.80
N ASP A 541 3.13 4.72 5.86
CA ASP A 541 3.11 4.36 4.44
C ASP A 541 4.50 4.43 3.81
N ILE A 542 4.73 3.62 2.78
CA ILE A 542 6.01 3.55 2.05
C ILE A 542 5.76 3.32 0.56
N LYS A 543 6.47 4.08 -0.27
CA LYS A 543 6.44 4.00 -1.73
C LYS A 543 7.86 4.01 -2.28
N ILE A 544 8.00 3.56 -3.51
CA ILE A 544 9.24 3.77 -4.28
C ILE A 544 8.85 4.45 -5.58
N ASP A 545 9.48 5.59 -5.86
CA ASP A 545 9.16 6.37 -7.04
C ASP A 545 9.60 5.68 -8.34
N GLN A 546 9.07 6.17 -9.47
CA GLN A 546 9.32 5.59 -10.80
C GLN A 546 10.55 6.20 -11.50
N GLU A 547 11.43 6.88 -10.75
CA GLU A 547 12.60 7.57 -11.31
C GLU A 547 13.69 6.59 -11.77
N GLU A 548 14.61 7.04 -12.64
CA GLU A 548 15.70 6.18 -13.11
C GLU A 548 16.61 5.74 -11.95
N ARG A 549 16.95 6.67 -11.04
CA ARG A 549 17.50 6.35 -9.72
C ARG A 549 16.38 6.44 -8.70
N GLN A 550 15.75 5.30 -8.42
CA GLN A 550 14.58 5.22 -7.55
C GLN A 550 14.89 5.71 -6.12
N SER A 551 13.94 6.42 -5.54
CA SER A 551 13.93 6.80 -4.12
C SER A 551 12.80 6.11 -3.38
N VAL A 552 13.09 5.64 -2.17
CA VAL A 552 12.11 5.13 -1.20
C VAL A 552 11.60 6.29 -0.36
N TRP A 553 10.29 6.53 -0.38
CA TRP A 553 9.58 7.60 0.30
C TRP A 553 8.72 7.03 1.43
N VAL A 554 8.76 7.66 2.61
CA VAL A 554 8.04 7.23 3.82
C VAL A 554 7.26 8.39 4.41
N LEU A 555 6.00 8.13 4.75
CA LEU A 555 5.15 8.99 5.56
C LEU A 555 5.11 8.42 6.97
N SER A 556 5.57 9.22 7.94
CA SER A 556 5.53 8.89 9.36
C SER A 556 4.52 9.81 10.06
N ASN A 557 3.65 9.22 10.86
CA ASN A 557 2.65 9.94 11.64
C ASN A 557 2.65 9.43 13.10
N LYS A 558 1.54 9.67 13.82
CA LYS A 558 1.31 9.18 15.18
C LYS A 558 -0.07 8.54 15.30
N LEU A 559 -0.44 7.66 14.35
CA LEU A 559 -1.80 7.12 14.22
C LEU A 559 -2.39 6.59 15.56
N PRO A 560 -1.71 5.75 16.36
CA PRO A 560 -2.26 5.30 17.64
C PRO A 560 -2.59 6.45 18.62
N PHE A 561 -1.71 7.46 18.71
CA PHE A 561 -1.92 8.64 19.56
C PHE A 561 -3.06 9.53 19.05
N TYR A 562 -3.25 9.60 17.73
CA TYR A 562 -4.39 10.28 17.12
C TYR A 562 -5.72 9.55 17.38
N LEU A 563 -5.71 8.21 17.48
CA LEU A 563 -6.91 7.40 17.74
C LEU A 563 -7.29 7.35 19.22
N TYR A 564 -6.31 7.22 20.12
CA TYR A 564 -6.54 6.95 21.54
C TYR A 564 -6.26 8.13 22.48
N GLU A 565 -5.56 9.16 22.01
CA GLU A 565 -5.22 10.37 22.78
C GLU A 565 -5.52 11.65 21.98
N THR A 566 -4.88 12.76 22.33
CA THR A 566 -4.91 14.02 21.57
C THR A 566 -3.49 14.36 21.16
N LEU A 567 -3.29 14.69 19.87
CA LEU A 567 -1.97 15.07 19.37
C LEU A 567 -1.51 16.41 19.94
N ASP A 568 -0.24 16.47 20.32
CA ASP A 568 0.40 17.70 20.81
C ASP A 568 0.66 18.67 19.65
N LYS A 569 -0.23 19.66 19.49
CA LYS A 569 -0.19 20.69 18.44
C LYS A 569 1.07 21.58 18.46
N ASP A 570 1.84 21.57 19.56
CA ASP A 570 3.04 22.40 19.70
C ASP A 570 4.31 21.59 19.34
N LYS A 571 4.15 20.31 18.94
CA LYS A 571 5.21 19.40 18.45
C LYS A 571 4.93 18.87 17.04
N VAL A 572 5.99 18.47 16.33
CA VAL A 572 5.87 17.77 15.04
C VAL A 572 5.15 16.44 15.24
N ASN A 573 4.09 16.21 14.48
CA ASN A 573 3.26 15.00 14.51
C ASN A 573 3.31 14.18 13.22
N PHE A 574 3.60 14.84 12.09
CA PHE A 574 3.63 14.23 10.76
C PHE A 574 4.94 14.59 10.06
N ARG A 575 5.55 13.64 9.36
CA ARG A 575 6.79 13.83 8.56
C ARG A 575 6.70 13.06 7.25
N ILE A 576 7.24 13.62 6.17
CA ILE A 576 7.50 12.91 4.90
C ILE A 576 8.99 13.00 4.58
N MET A 577 9.59 11.85 4.28
CA MET A 577 11.04 11.68 4.13
C MET A 577 11.39 10.71 3.00
N SER A 578 12.58 10.81 2.41
CA SER A 578 13.06 9.83 1.42
C SER A 578 14.58 9.65 1.37
N ALA A 579 15.00 8.52 0.82
CA ALA A 579 16.38 8.17 0.48
C ALA A 579 16.42 7.48 -0.88
N TYR A 580 17.55 7.50 -1.59
CA TYR A 580 17.72 6.64 -2.78
C TYR A 580 17.81 5.17 -2.36
N THR A 581 17.25 4.22 -3.14
CA THR A 581 17.18 2.81 -2.70
C THR A 581 18.56 2.16 -2.52
N ASP A 582 19.57 2.61 -3.27
CA ASP A 582 20.96 2.15 -3.12
C ASP A 582 21.70 2.79 -1.92
N GLU A 583 21.52 4.09 -1.67
CA GLU A 583 22.03 4.74 -0.45
C GLU A 583 21.37 4.18 0.82
N ALA A 584 20.08 3.85 0.76
CA ALA A 584 19.32 3.38 1.92
C ALA A 584 19.80 2.02 2.45
N ILE A 585 20.28 1.13 1.58
CA ILE A 585 20.75 -0.22 1.95
C ILE A 585 22.27 -0.35 2.06
N GLU A 586 23.04 0.69 1.74
CA GLU A 586 24.50 0.57 1.66
C GLU A 586 25.10 0.08 2.98
N GLY A 587 25.83 -1.04 2.91
CA GLY A 587 26.44 -1.65 4.09
C GLY A 587 25.47 -2.39 5.03
N THR A 588 24.19 -2.51 4.70
CA THR A 588 23.23 -3.41 5.36
C THR A 588 23.29 -4.83 4.77
N ILE A 589 22.63 -5.81 5.39
CA ILE A 589 22.48 -7.16 4.79
C ILE A 589 21.62 -7.17 3.51
N CYS A 590 20.84 -6.11 3.28
CA CYS A 590 20.01 -5.93 2.09
C CYS A 590 20.81 -5.47 0.86
N ASP A 591 22.06 -5.02 1.02
CA ASP A 591 22.95 -4.72 -0.12
C ASP A 591 23.23 -6.03 -0.90
N PRO A 592 22.91 -6.14 -2.20
CA PRO A 592 23.24 -7.31 -3.01
C PRO A 592 24.74 -7.60 -3.10
N LYS A 593 25.61 -6.61 -2.84
CA LYS A 593 27.06 -6.80 -2.74
C LYS A 593 27.47 -7.63 -1.51
N ARG A 594 26.61 -7.72 -0.49
CA ARG A 594 26.84 -8.53 0.72
C ARG A 594 26.19 -9.89 0.59
N SER A 595 27.00 -10.93 0.77
CA SER A 595 26.59 -12.33 0.80
C SER A 595 26.73 -12.88 2.21
N SER A 596 25.64 -13.41 2.76
CA SER A 596 25.65 -14.24 3.98
C SER A 596 26.04 -15.66 3.60
N PHE A 597 27.35 -15.92 3.43
CA PHE A 597 27.90 -17.24 3.14
C PHE A 597 27.94 -18.16 4.38
N ASP A 598 26.77 -18.39 4.99
CA ASP A 598 26.55 -19.46 5.96
C ASP A 598 25.64 -20.53 5.33
N THR A 599 26.20 -21.72 5.11
CA THR A 599 25.53 -22.84 4.46
C THR A 599 24.34 -23.32 5.28
N TYR A 600 23.15 -23.32 4.67
CA TYR A 600 21.92 -23.74 5.34
C TYR A 600 21.94 -25.22 5.73
N VAL A 601 21.73 -25.47 7.02
CA VAL A 601 21.30 -26.75 7.57
C VAL A 601 20.07 -26.47 8.43
N GLU A 602 18.95 -27.12 8.10
CA GLU A 602 17.71 -26.98 8.85
C GLU A 602 17.77 -27.81 10.13
N TYR A 603 18.12 -27.17 11.24
CA TYR A 603 17.99 -27.78 12.56
C TYR A 603 16.52 -27.73 12.99
N GLY A 604 15.82 -28.85 12.79
CA GLY A 604 14.42 -29.01 13.22
C GLY A 604 14.30 -28.98 14.75
N GLY A 605 14.13 -27.79 15.32
CA GLY A 605 14.00 -27.57 16.77
C GLY A 605 13.72 -26.11 17.16
N GLU A 606 12.43 -25.80 17.38
CA GLU A 606 11.95 -24.84 18.40
C GLU A 606 12.50 -23.39 18.44
N GLU A 607 12.65 -22.67 17.32
CA GLU A 607 12.86 -21.20 17.33
C GLU A 607 11.87 -20.35 16.49
N ASP A 608 10.80 -20.95 15.96
CA ASP A 608 9.77 -20.24 15.17
C ASP A 608 8.41 -20.13 15.89
N CYS A 609 8.43 -20.05 17.22
CA CYS A 609 7.23 -19.76 18.05
C CYS A 609 6.71 -18.31 17.94
N TYR A 610 7.39 -17.46 17.17
CA TYR A 610 6.91 -16.17 16.67
C TYR A 610 7.40 -15.98 15.24
#